data_AF-A0A197JPL7-F1
#
_entry.id   AF-A0A197JPL7-F1
#
_cell.length_a   1.000
_cell.length_b   1.000
_cell.length_c   1.000
_cell.angle_alpha   90.00
_cell.angle_beta   90.00
_cell.angle_gamma   90.00
#
_symmetry.space_group_name_H-M   'P 1'
#
loop_
_entity.id
_entity.type
_entity.pdbx_description
1 polymer ?
#
loop_
_entity_poly.entity_id
_entity_poly.type
_entity_poly.pdbx_seq_one_letter_code
_entity_poly.pdbx_strand_id
1 'polypeptide(L)'
;MFENCDPAVFYWKIRKYLAGSEGTASIGLFNGLQYNGVNNNERRFYMGATAGQSSVFPALDYFFGVTHHDLDNNSGTKSAPNALLLKMRGFMPAPHRAFLDHLAQTANLRPYVLSKTANDPEGQDVKELIRIYDACVHCIKLFRDNHIQIVTRYILTQAKRGPPEGWEDYRVKVEDQPPAVTKVVGEKSKTEEKAKEEEEEGAGMKGTGGSDLMPFLKGNRDETNAAKIVAPVKK
;
A
#
# COMPACT_ATOMS: atom_id res chain seq x y z
N MET A 1 -7.74 -13.28 -10.82
CA MET A 1 -7.93 -13.55 -9.37
C MET A 1 -9.31 -14.13 -9.10
N PHE A 2 -10.39 -13.53 -9.61
CA PHE A 2 -11.77 -13.97 -9.34
C PHE A 2 -12.14 -15.41 -9.74
N GLU A 3 -11.48 -15.98 -10.75
CA GLU A 3 -11.79 -17.34 -11.25
C GLU A 3 -11.09 -18.45 -10.45
N ASN A 4 -9.82 -18.24 -10.09
CA ASN A 4 -8.95 -19.31 -9.57
C ASN A 4 -8.48 -19.06 -8.13
N CYS A 5 -9.04 -18.06 -7.44
CA CYS A 5 -8.71 -17.74 -6.06
C CYS A 5 -9.98 -17.46 -5.29
N ASP A 6 -10.37 -18.38 -4.42
CA ASP A 6 -11.51 -18.19 -3.53
C ASP A 6 -11.18 -17.11 -2.47
N PRO A 7 -12.03 -16.09 -2.27
CA PRO A 7 -11.78 -15.03 -1.29
C PRO A 7 -11.62 -15.51 0.14
N ALA A 8 -12.42 -16.49 0.58
CA ALA A 8 -12.35 -17.00 1.94
C ALA A 8 -11.07 -17.82 2.14
N VAL A 9 -10.70 -18.67 1.18
CA VAL A 9 -9.41 -19.40 1.17
C VAL A 9 -8.24 -18.41 1.25
N PHE A 10 -8.22 -17.38 0.40
CA PHE A 10 -7.15 -16.39 0.41
C PHE A 10 -7.01 -15.72 1.78
N TYR A 11 -8.12 -15.20 2.33
CA TYR A 11 -8.09 -14.43 3.56
C TYR A 11 -7.78 -15.27 4.79
N TRP A 12 -8.49 -16.39 4.98
CA TRP A 12 -8.42 -17.18 6.21
C TRP A 12 -7.28 -18.21 6.19
N LYS A 13 -6.96 -18.80 5.04
CA LYS A 13 -5.93 -19.83 4.96
C LYS A 13 -4.57 -19.28 4.54
N ILE A 14 -4.53 -18.45 3.50
CA ILE A 14 -3.26 -18.06 2.87
C ILE A 14 -2.65 -16.80 3.48
N ARG A 15 -3.43 -15.74 3.69
CA ARG A 15 -2.95 -14.38 4.03
C ARG A 15 -2.06 -14.36 5.28
N LYS A 16 -2.31 -15.22 6.27
CA LYS A 16 -1.48 -15.32 7.48
C LYS A 16 -0.04 -15.74 7.19
N TYR A 17 0.19 -16.60 6.21
CA TYR A 17 1.53 -17.03 5.79
C TYR A 17 2.24 -15.97 4.94
N LEU A 18 1.51 -14.98 4.43
CA LEU A 18 2.06 -13.81 3.74
C LEU A 18 2.35 -12.65 4.71
N ALA A 19 1.94 -12.75 5.97
CA ALA A 19 2.22 -11.74 6.98
C ALA A 19 3.70 -11.80 7.39
N GLY A 20 4.28 -10.64 7.68
CA GLY A 20 5.66 -10.52 8.13
C GLY A 20 5.79 -10.64 9.64
N SER A 21 6.97 -10.31 10.16
CA SER A 21 7.24 -10.19 11.59
C SER A 21 7.08 -8.75 12.12
N GLU A 22 6.90 -7.78 11.22
CA GLU A 22 6.63 -6.39 11.55
C GLU A 22 5.13 -6.12 11.72
N GLY A 23 4.74 -5.51 12.83
CA GLY A 23 3.35 -5.10 13.07
C GLY A 23 2.37 -6.27 13.28
N THR A 24 2.90 -7.47 13.55
CA THR A 24 2.15 -8.74 13.64
C THR A 24 2.10 -9.30 15.06
N ALA A 25 2.07 -8.41 16.05
CA ALA A 25 1.79 -8.76 17.45
C ALA A 25 0.48 -9.57 17.59
N SER A 26 -0.53 -9.22 16.79
CA SER A 26 -1.83 -9.90 16.77
C SER A 26 -1.79 -11.36 16.33
N ILE A 27 -0.64 -11.85 15.81
CA ILE A 27 -0.44 -13.26 15.46
C ILE A 27 0.67 -13.93 16.27
N GLY A 28 1.02 -13.36 17.42
CA GLY A 28 1.99 -13.91 18.36
C GLY A 28 3.44 -13.49 18.12
N LEU A 29 3.71 -12.66 17.11
CA LEU A 29 5.06 -12.20 16.76
C LEU A 29 5.42 -10.84 17.39
N PHE A 30 5.15 -10.69 18.69
CA PHE A 30 5.36 -9.44 19.43
C PHE A 30 6.79 -8.87 19.33
N ASN A 31 7.78 -9.75 19.29
CA ASN A 31 9.19 -9.40 19.34
C ASN A 31 9.90 -9.60 17.99
N GLY A 32 9.17 -9.78 16.89
CA GLY A 32 9.77 -10.12 15.60
C GLY A 32 10.39 -11.52 15.58
N LEU A 33 11.28 -11.78 14.61
CA LEU A 33 11.90 -13.09 14.40
C LEU A 33 13.40 -13.07 14.69
N GLN A 34 13.87 -14.09 15.40
CA GLN A 34 15.29 -14.35 15.60
C GLN A 34 15.77 -15.36 14.56
N TYR A 35 16.85 -15.03 13.87
CA TYR A 35 17.49 -15.93 12.91
C TYR A 35 18.74 -16.53 13.56
N ASN A 36 18.61 -17.76 14.05
CA ASN A 36 19.68 -18.42 14.82
C ASN A 36 20.99 -18.49 14.02
N GLY A 37 22.08 -18.01 14.63
CA GLY A 37 23.40 -17.98 14.02
C GLY A 37 23.65 -16.80 13.07
N VAL A 38 22.70 -15.85 12.95
CA VAL A 38 22.80 -14.68 12.07
C VAL A 38 22.73 -13.40 12.90
N ASN A 39 23.57 -12.41 12.57
CA ASN A 39 23.57 -11.07 13.19
C ASN A 39 23.47 -11.10 14.73
N ASN A 40 24.32 -11.89 15.39
CA ASN A 40 24.34 -12.04 16.84
C ASN A 40 22.97 -12.41 17.46
N ASN A 41 22.15 -13.18 16.73
CA ASN A 41 20.81 -13.57 17.15
C ASN A 41 19.86 -12.38 17.40
N GLU A 42 20.12 -11.24 16.78
CA GLU A 42 19.25 -10.07 16.85
C GLU A 42 17.88 -10.38 16.25
N ARG A 43 16.83 -9.90 16.93
CA ARG A 43 15.46 -10.01 16.44
C ARG A 43 15.22 -8.99 15.32
N ARG A 44 14.56 -9.43 14.26
CA ARG A 44 14.28 -8.63 13.07
C ARG A 44 12.79 -8.52 12.80
N PHE A 45 12.40 -7.33 12.36
CA PHE A 45 11.05 -6.97 11.97
C PHE A 45 11.04 -6.76 10.46
N TYR A 46 10.40 -7.66 9.74
CA TYR A 46 10.28 -7.59 8.29
C TYR A 46 8.81 -7.52 7.89
N MET A 47 8.55 -6.69 6.89
CA MET A 47 7.24 -6.56 6.28
C MET A 47 6.79 -7.87 5.66
N GLY A 48 5.48 -8.14 5.68
CA GLY A 48 4.90 -9.24 4.93
C GLY A 48 4.99 -9.03 3.41
N ALA A 49 4.55 -10.03 2.66
CA ALA A 49 4.43 -9.93 1.21
C ALA A 49 3.30 -8.97 0.84
N THR A 50 3.57 -8.04 -0.09
CA THR A 50 2.60 -7.05 -0.57
C THR A 50 2.81 -6.78 -2.05
N ALA A 51 1.72 -6.47 -2.77
CA ALA A 51 1.78 -6.09 -4.18
C ALA A 51 2.67 -4.87 -4.45
N GLY A 52 2.86 -3.99 -3.45
CA GLY A 52 3.76 -2.83 -3.57
C GLY A 52 5.25 -3.18 -3.63
N GLN A 53 5.62 -4.44 -3.38
CA GLN A 53 6.96 -4.96 -3.62
C GLN A 53 7.20 -5.33 -5.10
N SER A 54 6.18 -5.27 -5.95
CA SER A 54 6.34 -5.37 -7.40
C SER A 54 7.04 -4.11 -7.94
N SER A 55 8.09 -4.30 -8.73
CA SER A 55 8.83 -3.20 -9.36
C SER A 55 8.10 -2.58 -10.57
N VAL A 56 7.03 -3.23 -11.06
CA VAL A 56 6.30 -2.80 -12.26
C VAL A 56 5.58 -1.46 -12.04
N PHE A 57 4.88 -1.30 -10.92
CA PHE A 57 4.12 -0.07 -10.67
C PHE A 57 5.01 1.14 -10.42
N PRO A 58 6.06 1.07 -9.58
CA PRO A 58 7.03 2.15 -9.47
C PRO A 58 7.69 2.49 -10.82
N ALA A 59 7.96 1.50 -11.67
CA ALA A 59 8.52 1.76 -13.00
C ALA A 59 7.55 2.54 -13.89
N LEU A 60 6.28 2.14 -13.93
CA LEU A 60 5.24 2.87 -14.66
C LEU A 60 5.05 4.28 -14.09
N ASP A 61 5.07 4.42 -12.77
CA ASP A 61 4.90 5.72 -12.11
C ASP A 61 6.05 6.67 -12.49
N TYR A 62 7.31 6.22 -12.43
CA TYR A 62 8.44 7.03 -12.90
C TYR A 62 8.34 7.36 -14.40
N PHE A 63 8.02 6.36 -15.23
CA PHE A 63 7.94 6.56 -16.68
C PHE A 63 6.88 7.59 -17.06
N PHE A 64 5.69 7.54 -16.43
CA PHE A 64 4.60 8.48 -16.67
C PHE A 64 4.65 9.73 -15.77
N GLY A 65 5.70 9.92 -14.97
CA GLY A 65 5.84 11.09 -14.10
C GLY A 65 4.73 11.21 -13.03
N VAL A 66 4.27 10.09 -12.49
CA VAL A 66 3.37 10.00 -11.34
C VAL A 66 4.20 10.05 -10.06
N THR A 67 3.86 10.96 -9.15
CA THR A 67 4.51 11.08 -7.85
C THR A 67 3.52 10.79 -6.73
N HIS A 68 3.93 9.92 -5.80
CA HIS A 68 3.16 9.52 -4.63
C HIS A 68 3.71 10.16 -3.35
N HIS A 69 2.82 10.74 -2.55
CA HIS A 69 3.18 11.44 -1.32
C HIS A 69 2.59 10.73 -0.10
N ASP A 70 3.12 11.03 1.08
CA ASP A 70 2.47 10.59 2.32
C ASP A 70 1.14 11.34 2.53
N LEU A 71 0.18 10.66 3.15
CA LEU A 71 -1.10 11.25 3.52
C LEU A 71 -0.88 12.20 4.70
N ASP A 72 -0.73 13.50 4.44
CA ASP A 72 -0.76 14.50 5.49
C ASP A 72 -2.21 14.93 5.74
N ASN A 73 -2.82 14.34 6.77
CA ASN A 73 -4.23 14.55 7.10
C ASN A 73 -4.55 15.98 7.57
N ASN A 74 -3.55 16.84 7.81
CA ASN A 74 -3.75 18.12 8.48
C ASN A 74 -3.37 19.39 7.69
N SER A 75 -2.64 19.32 6.57
CA SER A 75 -2.07 20.55 5.96
C SER A 75 -2.49 20.86 4.52
N GLY A 76 -3.10 19.92 3.78
CA GLY A 76 -3.44 20.12 2.36
C GLY A 76 -2.24 20.38 1.44
N THR A 77 -1.00 20.34 1.98
CA THR A 77 0.23 20.42 1.21
C THR A 77 0.71 19.02 0.84
N LYS A 78 1.13 18.82 -0.41
CA LYS A 78 1.72 17.55 -0.84
C LYS A 78 2.98 17.32 -0.04
N SER A 79 2.97 16.29 0.78
CA SER A 79 3.99 15.98 1.78
C SER A 79 5.24 15.35 1.15
N ALA A 80 6.15 14.84 1.99
CA ALA A 80 7.31 14.07 1.56
C ALA A 80 6.94 12.88 0.65
N PRO A 81 7.90 12.36 -0.15
CA PRO A 81 7.70 11.13 -0.92
C PRO A 81 7.19 10.00 -0.05
N ASN A 82 6.24 9.22 -0.56
CA ASN A 82 5.54 8.20 0.21
C ASN A 82 6.53 7.21 0.87
N ALA A 83 6.66 7.27 2.20
CA ALA A 83 7.66 6.53 2.95
C ALA A 83 7.44 5.02 2.85
N LEU A 84 6.18 4.59 2.74
CA LEU A 84 5.82 3.18 2.63
C LEU A 84 6.25 2.59 1.28
N LEU A 85 6.00 3.29 0.17
CA LEU A 85 6.45 2.87 -1.16
C LEU A 85 7.98 2.81 -1.22
N LEU A 86 8.68 3.78 -0.63
CA LEU A 86 10.15 3.75 -0.53
C LEU A 86 10.64 2.56 0.28
N LYS A 87 10.00 2.26 1.42
CA LYS A 87 10.33 1.08 2.24
C LYS A 87 10.14 -0.22 1.46
N MET A 88 9.05 -0.35 0.69
CA MET A 88 8.78 -1.54 -0.13
C MET A 88 9.85 -1.78 -1.21
N ARG A 89 10.54 -0.73 -1.69
CA ARG A 89 11.69 -0.90 -2.60
C ARG A 89 12.78 -1.76 -1.97
N GLY A 90 12.98 -1.67 -0.65
CA GLY A 90 13.95 -2.49 0.09
C GLY A 90 13.75 -4.00 -0.05
N PHE A 91 12.56 -4.43 -0.46
CA PHE A 91 12.18 -5.83 -0.67
C PHE A 91 12.21 -6.24 -2.16
N MET A 92 12.65 -5.36 -3.06
CA MET A 92 12.85 -5.67 -4.48
C MET A 92 14.27 -6.18 -4.74
N PRO A 93 14.48 -7.07 -5.73
CA PRO A 93 15.81 -7.48 -6.17
C PRO A 93 16.70 -6.27 -6.50
N ALA A 94 17.99 -6.38 -6.19
CA ALA A 94 18.95 -5.28 -6.38
C ALA A 94 18.97 -4.73 -7.82
N PRO A 95 18.96 -5.56 -8.90
CA PRO A 95 18.90 -5.04 -10.27
C PRO A 95 17.62 -4.25 -10.55
N HIS A 96 16.48 -4.64 -9.98
CA HIS A 96 15.23 -3.93 -10.17
C HIS A 96 15.26 -2.57 -9.46
N ARG A 97 15.83 -2.50 -8.26
CA ARG A 97 16.03 -1.22 -7.57
C ARG A 97 16.92 -0.27 -8.37
N ALA A 98 18.05 -0.77 -8.88
CA ALA A 98 18.96 0.01 -9.70
C ALA A 98 18.29 0.53 -10.98
N PHE A 99 17.47 -0.31 -11.63
CA PHE A 99 16.66 0.11 -12.77
C PHE A 99 15.69 1.24 -12.40
N LEU A 100 15.00 1.15 -11.26
CA LEU A 100 14.10 2.19 -10.78
C LEU A 100 14.83 3.50 -10.47
N ASP A 101 16.03 3.44 -9.87
CA ASP A 101 16.83 4.64 -9.58
C ASP A 101 17.30 5.33 -10.87
N HIS A 102 17.73 4.56 -11.86
CA HIS A 102 18.06 5.08 -13.19
C HIS A 102 16.84 5.71 -13.85
N LEU A 103 15.71 4.99 -13.86
CA LEU A 103 14.47 5.46 -14.50
C LEU A 103 13.96 6.76 -13.85
N ALA A 104 14.05 6.89 -12.52
CA ALA A 104 13.67 8.11 -11.81
C ALA A 104 14.51 9.35 -12.22
N GLN A 105 15.74 9.15 -12.68
CA GLN A 105 16.63 10.22 -13.13
C GLN A 105 16.46 10.56 -14.62
N THR A 106 16.10 9.56 -15.43
CA THR A 106 16.07 9.71 -16.89
C THR A 106 14.68 9.89 -17.48
N ALA A 107 13.62 9.42 -16.81
CA ALA A 107 12.26 9.49 -17.33
C ALA A 107 11.77 10.94 -17.39
N ASN A 108 11.40 11.37 -18.59
CA ASN A 108 10.97 12.74 -18.87
C ASN A 108 9.70 12.82 -19.74
N LEU A 109 8.95 11.72 -19.85
CA LEU A 109 7.79 11.64 -20.76
C LEU A 109 6.74 12.71 -20.43
N ARG A 110 6.32 12.83 -19.15
CA ARG A 110 5.33 13.83 -18.75
C ARG A 110 5.82 15.27 -18.98
N PRO A 111 7.04 15.66 -18.54
CA PRO A 111 7.63 16.95 -18.92
C PRO A 111 7.68 17.19 -20.43
N TYR A 112 8.03 16.16 -21.22
CA TYR A 112 8.08 16.25 -22.67
C TYR A 112 6.69 16.56 -23.27
N VAL A 113 5.66 15.82 -22.87
CA VAL A 113 4.28 16.08 -23.33
C VAL A 113 3.83 17.49 -22.94
N LEU A 114 4.05 17.91 -21.69
CA LEU A 114 3.72 19.26 -21.23
C LEU A 114 4.43 20.35 -22.04
N SER A 115 5.71 20.16 -22.37
CA SER A 115 6.46 21.11 -23.19
C SER A 115 5.89 21.24 -24.60
N LYS A 116 5.43 20.13 -25.19
CA LYS A 116 4.78 20.13 -26.50
C LYS A 116 3.41 20.81 -26.45
N THR A 117 2.61 20.53 -25.41
CA THR A 117 1.32 21.20 -25.16
C THR A 117 1.47 22.71 -25.03
N ALA A 118 2.50 23.19 -24.33
CA ALA A 118 2.72 24.62 -24.14
C ALA A 118 3.16 25.34 -25.43
N ASN A 119 3.92 24.67 -26.30
CA ASN A 119 4.46 25.26 -27.53
C ASN A 119 3.47 25.25 -28.70
N ASP A 120 2.62 24.23 -28.80
CA ASP A 120 1.64 24.10 -29.88
C ASP A 120 0.33 23.45 -29.37
N PRO A 121 -0.49 24.19 -28.61
CA PRO A 121 -1.69 23.64 -27.97
C PRO A 121 -2.78 23.24 -28.96
N GLU A 122 -2.81 23.85 -30.15
CA GLU A 122 -3.84 23.60 -31.16
C GLU A 122 -3.41 22.58 -32.23
N GLY A 123 -2.12 22.24 -32.28
CA GLY A 123 -1.54 21.24 -33.17
C GLY A 123 -2.20 19.87 -33.03
N GLN A 124 -2.57 19.28 -34.16
CA GLN A 124 -3.24 17.98 -34.18
C GLN A 124 -2.35 16.87 -33.60
N ASP A 125 -1.06 16.89 -33.92
CA ASP A 125 -0.09 15.92 -33.39
C ASP A 125 0.06 16.03 -31.87
N VAL A 126 0.00 17.25 -31.33
CA VAL A 126 0.07 17.49 -29.88
C VAL A 126 -1.20 17.01 -29.18
N LYS A 127 -2.37 17.26 -29.76
CA LYS A 127 -3.65 16.73 -29.25
C LYS A 127 -3.65 15.21 -29.23
N GLU A 128 -3.15 14.57 -30.27
CA GLU A 128 -3.03 13.11 -30.33
C GLU A 128 -2.04 12.56 -29.31
N LEU A 129 -0.89 13.23 -29.12
CA LEU A 129 0.09 12.89 -28.10
C LEU A 129 -0.51 12.95 -26.69
N ILE A 130 -1.26 14.01 -26.37
CA ILE A 130 -1.97 14.16 -25.09
C ILE A 130 -2.98 13.02 -24.92
N ARG A 131 -3.77 12.74 -25.96
CA ARG A 131 -4.80 11.68 -25.92
C ARG A 131 -4.20 10.32 -25.61
N ILE A 132 -3.09 9.96 -26.26
CA ILE A 132 -2.41 8.68 -26.05
C ILE A 132 -1.80 8.62 -24.64
N TYR A 133 -1.09 9.67 -24.23
CA TYR A 133 -0.52 9.74 -22.88
C TYR A 133 -1.59 9.59 -21.79
N ASP A 134 -2.69 10.35 -21.89
CA ASP A 134 -3.78 10.30 -20.91
C ASP A 134 -4.51 8.96 -20.93
N ALA A 135 -4.60 8.29 -22.09
CA ALA A 135 -5.12 6.93 -22.19
C ALA A 135 -4.23 5.92 -21.44
N CYS A 136 -2.91 6.00 -21.57
CA CYS A 136 -1.99 5.15 -20.81
C CYS A 136 -2.11 5.36 -19.30
N VAL A 137 -2.09 6.62 -18.84
CA VAL A 137 -2.29 6.97 -17.42
C VAL A 137 -3.65 6.48 -16.93
N HIS A 138 -4.69 6.56 -17.77
CA HIS A 138 -6.01 6.03 -17.45
C HIS A 138 -6.01 4.51 -17.27
N CYS A 139 -5.30 3.75 -18.12
CA CYS A 139 -5.16 2.30 -17.96
C CYS A 139 -4.50 1.93 -16.61
N ILE A 140 -3.49 2.67 -16.17
CA ILE A 140 -2.86 2.48 -14.85
C ILE A 140 -3.87 2.77 -13.73
N LYS A 141 -4.64 3.85 -13.85
CA LYS A 141 -5.73 4.18 -12.91
C LYS A 141 -6.77 3.05 -12.84
N LEU A 142 -7.20 2.51 -13.98
CA LEU A 142 -8.17 1.41 -14.04
C LEU A 142 -7.63 0.14 -13.37
N PHE A 143 -6.33 -0.15 -13.54
CA PHE A 143 -5.70 -1.23 -12.80
C PHE A 143 -5.82 -1.01 -11.28
N ARG A 144 -5.54 0.22 -10.81
CA ARG A 144 -5.63 0.59 -9.38
C ARG A 144 -7.07 0.50 -8.86
N ASP A 145 -8.07 0.87 -9.65
CA ASP A 145 -9.49 0.65 -9.29
C ASP A 145 -9.80 -0.83 -9.10
N ASN A 146 -9.40 -1.67 -10.06
CA ASN A 146 -9.62 -3.11 -9.99
C ASN A 146 -8.90 -3.71 -8.79
N HIS A 147 -7.71 -3.22 -8.47
CA HIS A 147 -6.97 -3.63 -7.27
C HIS A 147 -7.73 -3.25 -5.99
N ILE A 148 -8.33 -2.06 -5.90
CA ILE A 148 -9.18 -1.66 -4.78
C ILE A 148 -10.41 -2.59 -4.66
N GLN A 149 -11.03 -2.97 -5.77
CA GLN A 149 -12.15 -3.91 -5.76
C GLN A 149 -11.73 -5.30 -5.28
N ILE A 150 -10.57 -5.80 -5.74
CA ILE A 150 -9.97 -7.04 -5.26
C ILE A 150 -9.77 -6.96 -3.75
N VAL A 151 -9.10 -5.93 -3.26
CA VAL A 151 -8.86 -5.72 -1.83
C VAL A 151 -10.16 -5.67 -1.03
N THR A 152 -11.17 -4.98 -1.53
CA THR A 152 -12.47 -4.91 -0.88
C THR A 152 -13.08 -6.30 -0.72
N ARG A 153 -13.12 -7.11 -1.79
CA ARG A 153 -13.72 -8.45 -1.78
C ARG A 153 -12.92 -9.49 -0.99
N TYR A 154 -11.60 -9.49 -1.15
CA TYR A 154 -10.68 -10.50 -0.63
C TYR A 154 -10.17 -10.20 0.78
N ILE A 155 -10.30 -8.97 1.25
CA ILE A 155 -9.81 -8.57 2.58
C ILE A 155 -10.95 -8.01 3.40
N LEU A 156 -11.54 -6.87 3.00
CA LEU A 156 -12.51 -6.17 3.84
C LEU A 156 -13.80 -6.95 4.05
N THR A 157 -14.37 -7.50 2.98
CA THR A 157 -15.60 -8.30 3.06
C THR A 157 -15.38 -9.59 3.85
N GLN A 158 -14.21 -10.24 3.71
CA GLN A 158 -13.91 -11.48 4.44
C GLN A 158 -13.70 -11.21 5.93
N ALA A 159 -12.98 -10.15 6.27
CA ALA A 159 -12.79 -9.71 7.64
C ALA A 159 -14.13 -9.46 8.35
N LYS A 160 -15.06 -8.76 7.70
CA LYS A 160 -16.38 -8.44 8.25
C LYS A 160 -17.31 -9.65 8.39
N ARG A 161 -17.20 -10.65 7.49
CA ARG A 161 -18.09 -11.82 7.49
C ARG A 161 -17.72 -12.88 8.54
N GLY A 162 -16.49 -12.87 9.03
CA GLY A 162 -15.98 -13.95 9.89
C GLY A 162 -15.58 -15.21 9.10
N PRO A 163 -14.97 -16.20 9.77
CA PRO A 163 -14.54 -17.44 9.14
C PRO A 163 -15.76 -18.26 8.69
N PRO A 164 -15.67 -18.98 7.56
CA PRO A 164 -16.67 -20.00 7.21
C PRO A 164 -16.80 -21.07 8.31
N GLU A 165 -17.95 -21.75 8.32
CA GLU A 165 -18.20 -22.86 9.26
C GLU A 165 -17.12 -23.95 9.13
N GLY A 166 -16.61 -24.40 10.28
CA GLY A 166 -15.54 -25.40 10.37
C GLY A 166 -14.13 -24.83 10.15
N TRP A 167 -13.99 -23.50 10.02
CA TRP A 167 -12.71 -22.81 9.86
C TRP A 167 -12.36 -21.93 11.08
N GLU A 168 -12.98 -22.18 12.21
CA GLU A 168 -12.81 -21.40 13.44
C GLU A 168 -11.35 -21.43 13.94
N ASP A 169 -10.62 -22.53 13.70
CA ASP A 169 -9.19 -22.65 14.03
C ASP A 169 -8.27 -21.81 13.15
N TYR A 170 -8.75 -21.30 12.01
CA TYR A 170 -8.00 -20.31 11.22
C TYR A 170 -8.12 -18.90 11.80
N ARG A 171 -9.01 -18.68 12.76
CA ARG A 171 -8.98 -17.47 13.58
C ARG A 171 -7.76 -17.55 14.47
N VAL A 172 -6.91 -16.53 14.38
CA VAL A 172 -5.77 -16.41 15.27
C VAL A 172 -6.31 -16.17 16.68
N LYS A 173 -6.19 -17.19 17.54
CA LYS A 173 -6.48 -17.08 18.97
C LYS A 173 -5.27 -16.37 19.57
N VAL A 174 -5.43 -15.10 19.94
CA VAL A 174 -4.42 -14.41 20.74
C VAL A 174 -4.59 -14.96 22.16
N GLU A 175 -3.75 -15.91 22.56
CA GLU A 175 -3.60 -16.24 23.98
C GLU A 175 -3.10 -14.98 24.71
N ASP A 176 -3.61 -14.75 25.93
CA ASP A 176 -3.39 -13.55 26.71
C ASP A 176 -1.96 -13.02 26.64
N GLN A 177 -1.84 -11.71 26.46
CA GLN A 177 -0.56 -10.99 26.43
C GLN A 177 0.39 -11.51 27.52
N PRO A 178 1.62 -11.97 27.19
CA PRO A 178 2.66 -11.96 28.20
C PRO A 178 2.86 -10.49 28.63
N PRO A 179 3.05 -10.23 29.94
CA PRO A 179 3.07 -8.87 30.47
C PRO A 179 4.08 -8.02 29.72
N ALA A 180 3.64 -6.81 29.35
CA ALA A 180 4.42 -5.83 28.62
C ALA A 180 5.84 -5.74 29.17
N VAL A 181 6.84 -6.02 28.33
CA VAL A 181 8.21 -5.63 28.64
C VAL A 181 8.19 -4.10 28.69
N THR A 182 8.48 -3.60 29.89
CA THR A 182 8.46 -2.22 30.32
C THR A 182 9.04 -1.30 29.25
N LYS A 183 8.17 -0.52 28.58
CA LYS A 183 8.60 0.76 28.03
C LYS A 183 9.02 1.63 29.21
N VAL A 184 10.26 2.08 29.18
CA VAL A 184 10.79 3.02 30.16
C VAL A 184 9.93 4.29 30.16
N VAL A 185 9.27 4.49 31.30
CA VAL A 185 8.71 5.69 31.94
C VAL A 185 8.55 6.97 31.09
N GLY A 186 7.29 7.40 30.98
CA GLY A 186 6.84 8.77 30.74
C GLY A 186 5.34 8.85 31.10
N GLU A 187 4.97 9.75 32.01
CA GLU A 187 3.80 9.69 32.89
C GLU A 187 2.39 9.81 32.25
N LYS A 188 1.44 9.30 33.04
CA LYS A 188 -0.01 9.12 32.84
C LYS A 188 -0.80 10.41 32.55
N SER A 189 -1.91 10.25 31.83
CA SER A 189 -3.21 10.80 32.29
C SER A 189 -4.39 9.94 31.82
N LYS A 190 -5.41 9.89 32.69
CA LYS A 190 -6.53 8.96 32.74
C LYS A 190 -7.73 9.47 31.93
N THR A 191 -8.24 8.68 31.00
CA THR A 191 -9.67 8.64 30.63
C THR A 191 -9.95 7.40 29.76
N GLU A 192 -9.92 6.22 30.38
CA GLU A 192 -10.34 4.96 29.74
C GLU A 192 -11.62 4.49 30.44
N GLU A 193 -12.78 4.72 29.83
CA GLU A 193 -13.96 3.86 30.04
C GLU A 193 -15.12 4.08 29.06
N LYS A 194 -15.01 5.01 28.09
CA LYS A 194 -16.01 5.18 27.02
C LYS A 194 -15.51 4.94 25.59
N ALA A 195 -14.23 4.61 25.40
CA ALA A 195 -13.64 4.40 24.07
C ALA A 195 -13.72 2.95 23.55
N LYS A 196 -14.10 1.98 24.39
CA LYS A 196 -14.05 0.54 24.03
C LYS A 196 -15.13 0.09 23.06
N GLU A 197 -16.22 0.85 22.90
CA GLU A 197 -17.31 0.47 21.99
C GLU A 197 -17.20 1.12 20.60
N GLU A 198 -16.42 2.20 20.44
CA GLU A 198 -16.22 2.85 19.12
C GLU A 198 -14.93 2.40 18.41
N GLU A 199 -13.96 1.80 19.13
CA GLU A 199 -12.68 1.35 18.55
C GLU A 199 -12.82 0.06 17.70
N GLU A 200 -13.84 -0.76 17.94
CA GLU A 200 -14.08 -2.00 17.18
C GLU A 200 -14.71 -1.77 15.79
N GLU A 201 -15.45 -0.68 15.59
CA GLU A 201 -16.07 -0.37 14.28
C GLU A 201 -15.14 0.43 13.34
N GLY A 202 -14.07 1.02 13.87
CA GLY A 202 -13.17 1.94 13.15
C GLY A 202 -11.72 1.50 13.03
N ALA A 203 -11.33 0.32 13.51
CA ALA A 203 -9.96 -0.19 13.38
C ALA A 203 -9.60 -0.40 11.90
N GLY A 204 -8.99 0.62 11.28
CA GLY A 204 -8.54 0.61 9.89
C GLY A 204 -7.82 -0.69 9.55
N MET A 205 -8.42 -1.49 8.67
CA MET A 205 -7.96 -2.84 8.37
C MET A 205 -6.57 -2.76 7.74
N LYS A 206 -5.54 -3.12 8.52
CA LYS A 206 -4.16 -3.06 8.05
C LYS A 206 -3.90 -4.08 6.95
N GLY A 207 -3.21 -3.67 5.89
CA GLY A 207 -2.63 -4.57 4.90
C GLY A 207 -1.56 -5.48 5.52
N THR A 208 -1.09 -6.50 4.79
CA THR A 208 0.07 -7.32 5.20
C THR A 208 1.36 -6.49 5.36
N GLY A 209 1.40 -5.32 4.73
CA GLY A 209 2.45 -4.31 4.90
C GLY A 209 2.26 -3.36 6.09
N GLY A 210 1.20 -3.52 6.90
CA GLY A 210 0.98 -2.75 8.13
C GLY A 210 0.31 -1.37 7.97
N SER A 211 0.03 -0.91 6.75
CA SER A 211 -0.66 0.36 6.48
C SER A 211 -2.17 0.23 6.49
N ASP A 212 -2.90 1.32 6.78
CA ASP A 212 -4.32 1.39 6.49
C ASP A 212 -4.54 1.30 4.97
N LEU A 213 -5.23 0.24 4.56
CA LEU A 213 -5.19 -0.24 3.19
C LEU A 213 -5.99 0.67 2.24
N MET A 214 -7.14 1.19 2.69
CA MET A 214 -8.03 1.94 1.80
C MET A 214 -7.56 3.36 1.51
N PRO A 215 -7.15 4.18 2.50
CA PRO A 215 -6.62 5.51 2.23
C PRO A 215 -5.38 5.45 1.34
N PHE A 216 -4.47 4.51 1.60
CA PHE A 216 -3.26 4.31 0.81
C PHE A 216 -3.57 3.99 -0.66
N LEU A 217 -4.43 2.99 -0.92
CA LEU A 217 -4.75 2.59 -2.29
C LEU A 217 -5.53 3.67 -3.05
N LYS A 218 -6.45 4.36 -2.38
CA LYS A 218 -7.21 5.47 -2.97
C LYS A 218 -6.30 6.66 -3.30
N GLY A 219 -5.40 7.04 -2.37
CA GLY A 219 -4.43 8.10 -2.58
C GLY A 219 -3.57 7.84 -3.82
N ASN A 220 -2.97 6.64 -3.89
CA ASN A 220 -2.18 6.23 -5.04
C ASN A 220 -2.98 6.30 -6.36
N ARG A 221 -4.22 5.81 -6.38
CA ARG A 221 -5.09 5.91 -7.56
C ARG A 221 -5.36 7.36 -7.96
N ASP A 222 -5.69 8.21 -7.00
CA ASP A 222 -6.08 9.59 -7.26
C ASP A 222 -4.89 10.42 -7.75
N GLU A 223 -3.70 10.18 -7.21
CA GLU A 223 -2.44 10.77 -7.68
C GLU A 223 -2.08 10.32 -9.10
N THR A 224 -2.31 9.05 -9.46
CA THR A 224 -2.17 8.60 -10.85
C THR A 224 -3.13 9.35 -11.77
N ASN A 225 -4.39 9.47 -11.38
CA ASN A 225 -5.37 10.18 -12.21
C ASN A 225 -5.03 11.67 -12.35
N ALA A 226 -4.43 12.27 -11.33
CA ALA A 226 -3.95 13.66 -11.35
C ALA A 226 -2.71 13.87 -12.22
N ALA A 227 -2.02 12.81 -12.66
CA ALA A 227 -0.87 12.91 -13.56
C ALA A 227 -1.24 13.11 -15.04
N LYS A 228 -2.52 12.98 -15.39
CA LYS A 228 -3.05 13.33 -16.71
C LYS A 228 -2.76 14.79 -17.06
N ILE A 229 -2.66 15.07 -18.36
CA ILE A 229 -2.45 16.43 -18.88
C ILE A 229 -3.76 17.19 -18.84
N VAL A 230 -4.85 16.58 -19.31
CA VAL A 230 -6.18 17.18 -19.22
C VAL A 230 -6.75 16.89 -17.84
N ALA A 231 -7.21 17.94 -17.16
CA ALA A 231 -7.81 17.81 -15.85
C ALA A 231 -8.98 16.81 -15.90
N PRO A 232 -9.06 15.85 -14.97
CA PRO A 232 -10.16 14.91 -14.93
C PRO A 232 -11.47 15.67 -14.70
N VAL A 233 -12.47 15.41 -15.54
CA VAL A 233 -13.82 15.98 -15.38
C VAL A 233 -14.36 15.53 -14.02
N LYS A 234 -14.63 16.49 -13.13
CA LYS A 234 -15.35 16.22 -11.88
C LYS A 234 -16.77 15.80 -12.26
N LYS A 235 -17.10 14.53 -12.03
CA LYS A 235 -18.48 14.04 -12.10
C LYS A 235 -19.25 14.48 -10.86
#